data_AF-A0A7S0M4J5-F1
#
_entry.id   AF-A0A7S0M4J5-F1
#
_cell.length_a   1.000
_cell.length_b   1.000
_cell.length_c   1.000
_cell.angle_alpha   90.00
_cell.angle_beta   90.00
_cell.angle_gamma   90.00
#
_symmetry.space_group_name_H-M   'P 1'
#
loop_
_entity.id
_entity.type
_entity.pdbx_description
1 polymer ?
#
loop_
_entity_poly.entity_id
_entity_poly.type
_entity_poly.pdbx_seq_one_letter_code
_entity_poly.pdbx_strand_id
1 'polypeptide(L)'
;AGRRGGGKVLHPKLARGLGDVGVVQLVCGERHSVVLTGDGSLYSWGRGPSGQLGHGDGFGRTEATRIVALQGVPIKQVSTSEHVTVAVAEGGDAYVWGSPG
;
A
#
# COMPACT_ATOMS: atom_id res chain seq x y z
N ALA A 1 25.33 9.31 -3.94
CA ALA A 1 23.93 8.94 -4.27
C ALA A 1 23.07 9.17 -3.04
N GLY A 2 22.34 10.28 -3.00
CA GLY A 2 21.66 10.78 -1.79
C GLY A 2 20.38 10.01 -1.47
N ARG A 3 20.40 9.20 -0.41
CA ARG A 3 19.16 8.77 0.25
C ARG A 3 18.70 9.91 1.15
N ARG A 4 17.74 10.72 0.67
CA ARG A 4 16.89 11.52 1.56
C ARG A 4 16.04 10.54 2.36
N GLY A 5 16.56 10.09 3.51
CA GLY A 5 15.72 9.45 4.52
C GLY A 5 14.66 10.45 4.94
N GLY A 6 13.38 10.11 4.74
CA GLY A 6 12.28 10.93 5.25
C GLY A 6 12.51 11.19 6.73
N GLY A 7 12.48 12.47 7.14
CA GLY A 7 12.75 12.86 8.52
C GLY A 7 11.89 12.09 9.50
N LYS A 8 12.46 11.75 10.66
CA LYS A 8 11.76 11.01 11.71
C LYS A 8 10.47 11.77 12.10
N VAL A 9 9.32 11.11 11.96
CA VAL A 9 8.03 11.65 12.40
C VAL A 9 7.87 11.30 13.88
N LEU A 10 7.94 12.30 14.77
CA LEU A 10 7.89 12.12 16.23
C LEU A 10 6.51 12.36 16.84
N HIS A 11 5.59 12.93 16.05
CA HIS A 11 4.22 13.23 16.46
C HIS A 11 3.25 12.81 15.36
N PRO A 12 2.01 12.42 15.68
CA PRO A 12 1.01 12.09 14.68
C PRO A 12 0.87 13.21 13.65
N LYS A 13 0.84 12.84 12.38
CA LYS A 13 0.69 13.75 11.25
C LYS A 13 -0.24 13.13 10.23
N LEU A 14 -1.07 13.95 9.60
CA LEU A 14 -1.86 13.51 8.44
C LEU A 14 -0.91 12.92 7.39
N ALA A 15 -1.18 11.68 6.98
CA ALA A 15 -0.41 10.99 5.96
C ALA A 15 -0.60 11.69 4.61
N ARG A 16 0.51 12.04 3.97
CA ARG A 16 0.48 12.61 2.62
C ARG A 16 -0.08 11.56 1.64
N GLY A 17 -0.91 12.03 0.72
CA GLY A 17 -1.63 11.18 -0.23
C GLY A 17 -2.97 10.64 0.28
N LEU A 18 -3.30 10.82 1.57
CA LEU A 18 -4.57 10.34 2.17
C LEU A 18 -5.50 11.47 2.63
N GLY A 19 -5.19 12.74 2.36
CA GLY A 19 -5.93 13.88 2.93
C GLY A 19 -7.42 13.92 2.58
N ASP A 20 -7.79 13.48 1.37
CA ASP A 20 -9.15 13.53 0.85
C ASP A 20 -9.71 12.13 0.52
N VAL A 21 -9.06 11.07 0.98
CA VAL A 21 -9.49 9.70 0.69
C VAL A 21 -10.18 9.10 1.91
N GLY A 22 -11.39 8.58 1.73
CA GLY A 22 -12.17 7.95 2.78
C GLY A 22 -11.59 6.58 3.14
N VAL A 23 -10.54 6.54 3.96
CA VAL A 23 -9.90 5.30 4.43
C VAL A 23 -10.87 4.53 5.34
N VAL A 24 -11.06 3.24 5.05
CA VAL A 24 -11.91 2.33 5.84
C VAL A 24 -11.14 1.19 6.49
N GLN A 25 -9.96 0.85 5.98
CA GLN A 25 -9.08 -0.16 6.55
C GLN A 25 -7.60 0.20 6.34
N LEU A 26 -6.75 -0.17 7.31
CA LEU A 26 -5.29 -0.11 7.25
C LEU A 26 -4.72 -1.48 7.59
N VAL A 27 -3.68 -1.89 6.87
CA VAL A 27 -2.84 -3.04 7.19
C VAL A 27 -1.36 -2.69 7.06
N CYS A 28 -0.52 -3.33 7.87
CA CYS A 28 0.92 -3.09 7.90
C CYS A 28 1.67 -4.42 7.79
N GLY A 29 2.61 -4.49 6.86
CA GLY A 29 3.67 -5.50 6.85
C GLY A 29 4.87 -5.05 7.68
N GLU A 30 6.00 -5.72 7.52
CA GLU A 30 7.25 -5.37 8.26
C GLU A 30 7.75 -3.97 7.88
N ARG A 31 7.70 -3.62 6.59
CA ARG A 31 8.25 -2.36 6.07
C ARG A 31 7.37 -1.65 5.04
N HIS A 32 6.12 -2.04 4.91
CA HIS A 32 5.14 -1.36 4.07
C HIS A 32 3.77 -1.30 4.75
N SER A 33 2.98 -0.34 4.32
CA SER A 33 1.61 -0.16 4.76
C SER A 33 0.71 -0.07 3.55
N VAL A 34 -0.52 -0.54 3.71
CA VAL A 34 -1.55 -0.51 2.68
C VAL A 34 -2.86 -0.05 3.31
N VAL A 35 -3.55 0.87 2.66
CA VAL A 35 -4.90 1.29 3.06
C VAL A 35 -5.90 0.96 1.97
N LEU A 36 -7.11 0.62 2.41
CA LEU A 36 -8.29 0.46 1.58
C LEU A 36 -9.22 1.64 1.85
N THR A 37 -9.74 2.21 0.77
CA THR A 37 -10.71 3.30 0.81
C THR A 37 -12.13 2.77 0.56
N GLY A 38 -13.13 3.55 0.96
CA GLY A 38 -14.54 3.17 0.83
C GLY A 38 -15.03 3.00 -0.61
N ASP A 39 -14.29 3.51 -1.59
CA ASP A 39 -14.53 3.30 -3.03
C ASP A 39 -13.84 2.03 -3.58
N GLY A 40 -13.23 1.22 -2.72
CA GLY A 40 -12.54 -0.01 -3.11
C GLY A 40 -11.10 0.19 -3.63
N SER A 41 -10.54 1.40 -3.57
CA SER A 41 -9.17 1.66 -4.01
C SER A 41 -8.13 1.28 -2.94
N LEU A 42 -6.94 0.87 -3.41
CA LEU A 42 -5.77 0.64 -2.54
C LEU A 42 -4.71 1.71 -2.71
N TYR A 43 -4.09 2.09 -1.59
CA TYR A 43 -2.87 2.91 -1.55
C TYR A 43 -1.81 2.21 -0.73
N SER A 44 -0.56 2.28 -1.16
CA SER A 44 0.57 1.67 -0.44
C SER A 44 1.76 2.61 -0.34
N TRP A 45 2.59 2.39 0.68
CA TRP A 45 3.86 3.10 0.87
C TRP A 45 4.83 2.28 1.73
N GLY A 46 6.11 2.67 1.73
CA GLY A 46 7.19 2.01 2.45
C GLY A 46 8.27 1.44 1.54
N ARG A 47 8.84 0.29 1.94
CA ARG A 47 9.89 -0.42 1.22
C ARG A 47 9.30 -1.11 -0.03
N GLY A 48 9.98 -0.99 -1.16
CA GLY A 48 9.53 -1.53 -2.46
C GLY A 48 10.36 -2.63 -3.14
N PRO A 49 11.62 -2.96 -2.79
CA PRO A 49 12.42 -3.93 -3.54
C PRO A 49 11.82 -5.32 -3.74
N SER A 50 10.86 -5.76 -2.92
CA SER A 50 10.19 -7.04 -3.09
C SER A 50 8.96 -6.95 -4.00
N GLY A 51 8.64 -5.77 -4.53
CA GLY A 51 7.42 -5.49 -5.29
C GLY A 51 6.15 -5.37 -4.43
N GLN A 52 6.27 -5.40 -3.08
CA GLN A 52 5.14 -5.46 -2.13
C GLN A 52 4.18 -4.26 -2.21
N LEU A 53 4.59 -3.18 -2.89
CA LEU A 53 3.78 -1.97 -3.04
C LEU A 53 2.83 -2.04 -4.25
N GLY A 54 3.07 -2.92 -5.23
CA GLY A 54 2.14 -3.17 -6.34
C GLY A 54 2.15 -2.11 -7.46
N HIS A 55 3.20 -1.30 -7.57
CA HIS A 55 3.28 -0.21 -8.56
C HIS A 55 3.99 -0.57 -9.86
N GLY A 56 4.29 -1.85 -10.10
CA GLY A 56 5.00 -2.30 -11.30
C GLY A 56 6.52 -2.06 -11.29
N ASP A 57 7.08 -1.66 -10.15
CA ASP A 57 8.51 -1.47 -9.95
C ASP A 57 8.95 -1.81 -8.50
N GLY A 58 10.26 -1.77 -8.26
CA GLY A 58 10.88 -2.08 -6.95
C GLY A 58 11.26 -0.86 -6.09
N PHE A 59 10.80 0.36 -6.42
CA PHE A 59 11.20 1.55 -5.68
C PHE A 59 10.40 1.72 -4.38
N GLY A 60 10.99 2.34 -3.36
CA GLY A 60 10.24 2.71 -2.14
C GLY A 60 9.35 3.94 -2.38
N ARG A 61 8.23 4.03 -1.66
CA ARG A 61 7.39 5.24 -1.61
C ARG A 61 7.39 5.81 -0.20
N THR A 62 7.59 7.11 -0.08
CA THR A 62 7.56 7.81 1.22
C THR A 62 6.18 8.35 1.56
N GLU A 63 5.26 8.35 0.60
CA GLU A 63 3.89 8.85 0.72
C GLU A 63 2.92 7.81 0.19
N ALA A 64 1.69 7.81 0.70
CA ALA A 64 0.66 6.89 0.24
C ALA A 64 0.38 7.13 -1.24
N THR A 65 0.60 6.11 -2.05
CA THR A 65 0.46 6.18 -3.51
C THR A 65 -0.59 5.17 -3.95
N ARG A 66 -1.48 5.55 -4.87
CA ARG A 66 -2.53 4.66 -5.36
C ARG A 66 -1.93 3.49 -6.14
N ILE A 67 -2.46 2.29 -5.93
CA ILE A 67 -2.14 1.09 -6.71
C ILE A 67 -3.00 1.09 -7.97
N VAL A 68 -2.50 1.74 -9.03
CA VAL A 68 -3.25 1.92 -10.29
C VAL A 68 -3.53 0.60 -11.03
N ALA A 69 -2.74 -0.45 -10.77
CA ALA A 69 -2.93 -1.77 -11.38
C ALA A 69 -4.26 -2.44 -11.02
N LEU A 70 -4.93 -2.00 -9.94
CA LEU A 70 -6.22 -2.50 -9.50
C LEU A 70 -7.35 -1.47 -9.70
N GLN A 71 -7.14 -0.45 -10.53
CA GLN A 71 -8.18 0.53 -10.82
C GLN A 71 -9.40 -0.14 -11.47
N GLY A 72 -10.58 0.12 -10.91
CA GLY A 72 -11.83 -0.50 -11.36
C GLY A 72 -12.12 -1.87 -10.75
N VAL A 73 -11.21 -2.40 -9.92
CA VAL A 73 -11.44 -3.61 -9.13
C VAL A 73 -11.89 -3.19 -7.72
N PRO A 74 -13.15 -3.42 -7.33
CA PRO A 74 -13.63 -3.02 -6.01
C PRO A 74 -13.05 -3.95 -4.94
N ILE A 75 -11.96 -3.53 -4.28
CA ILE A 75 -11.35 -4.32 -3.20
C ILE A 75 -12.21 -4.22 -1.93
N LYS A 76 -12.42 -5.37 -1.29
CA LYS A 76 -13.19 -5.49 -0.05
C LYS A 76 -12.33 -5.76 1.17
N GLN A 77 -11.23 -6.50 1.00
CA GLN A 77 -10.33 -6.88 2.09
C GLN A 77 -8.89 -6.87 1.62
N VAL A 78 -7.98 -6.53 2.53
CA VAL A 78 -6.54 -6.54 2.31
C VAL A 78 -5.82 -7.13 3.53
N SER A 79 -4.71 -7.82 3.29
CA SER A 79 -3.79 -8.34 4.30
C SER A 79 -2.36 -8.29 3.79
N THR A 80 -1.39 -8.29 4.70
CA THR A 80 0.04 -8.16 4.39
C THR A 80 0.87 -9.12 5.23
N SER A 81 1.93 -9.67 4.63
CA SER A 81 3.04 -10.32 5.33
C SER A 81 4.30 -9.43 5.25
N GLU A 82 5.49 -9.97 5.49
CA GLU A 82 6.76 -9.23 5.41
C GLU A 82 6.98 -8.57 4.04
N HIS A 83 6.70 -9.32 2.97
CA HIS A 83 7.05 -8.93 1.61
C HIS A 83 5.93 -9.20 0.59
N VAL A 84 4.77 -9.64 1.05
CA VAL A 84 3.62 -9.97 0.22
C VAL A 84 2.41 -9.16 0.68
N THR A 85 1.61 -8.73 -0.28
CA THR A 85 0.29 -8.16 -0.04
C THR A 85 -0.75 -9.01 -0.77
N VAL A 86 -1.86 -9.26 -0.10
CA VAL A 86 -3.01 -9.99 -0.64
C VAL A 86 -4.24 -9.11 -0.53
N ALA A 87 -5.04 -9.04 -1.58
CA ALA A 87 -6.31 -8.34 -1.59
C ALA A 87 -7.41 -9.21 -2.19
N VAL A 88 -8.64 -9.07 -1.71
CA VAL A 88 -9.81 -9.79 -2.22
C VAL A 88 -10.83 -8.77 -2.70
N ALA A 89 -11.29 -8.91 -3.94
CA ALA A 89 -12.34 -8.10 -4.53
C ALA A 89 -13.73 -8.51 -4.05
N GLU A 90 -14.72 -7.64 -4.23
CA GLU A 90 -16.12 -7.96 -3.93
C GLU A 90 -16.64 -9.20 -4.66
N GLY A 91 -16.14 -9.44 -5.89
CA GLY A 91 -16.46 -10.64 -6.68
C GLY A 91 -15.82 -11.94 -6.17
N GLY A 92 -14.97 -11.88 -5.14
CA GLY A 92 -14.27 -13.03 -4.56
C GLY A 92 -12.90 -13.32 -5.15
N ASP A 93 -12.54 -12.68 -6.26
CA ASP A 93 -11.20 -12.80 -6.85
C ASP A 93 -10.12 -12.26 -5.91
N ALA A 94 -9.04 -13.04 -5.75
CA ALA A 94 -7.90 -12.69 -4.92
C ALA A 94 -6.71 -12.27 -5.79
N TYR A 95 -6.02 -11.22 -5.34
CA TYR A 95 -4.83 -10.66 -5.97
C TYR A 95 -3.68 -10.75 -4.99
N VAL A 96 -2.52 -11.18 -5.46
CA VAL A 96 -1.30 -11.29 -4.67
C VAL A 96 -0.14 -10.64 -5.40
N TRP A 97 0.68 -9.89 -4.68
CA TRP A 97 1.90 -9.30 -5.21
C TRP A 97 2.95 -9.16 -4.13
N GLY A 98 4.20 -9.00 -4.56
CA GLY A 98 5.35 -9.09 -3.69
C GLY A 98 6.15 -10.38 -3.91
N SER A 99 7.13 -10.63 -3.06
CA SER A 99 7.99 -11.82 -3.13
C SER A 99 8.11 -12.44 -1.75
N PRO A 100 7.73 -13.72 -1.54
CA PRO A 100 7.81 -14.37 -0.25
C PRO A 100 9.26 -14.72 0.19
N GLY A 101 10.25 -14.52 -0.69
CA GLY A 101 11.62 -15.03 -0.55
C GLY A 101 12.05 -15.77 -1.81
#